data_AF-A0A518U9D3-F1
#
_entry.id   AF-A0A518U9D3-F1
#
_cell.length_a   1.000
_cell.length_b   1.000
_cell.length_c   1.000
_cell.angle_alpha   90.00
_cell.angle_beta   90.00
_cell.angle_gamma   90.00
#
_symmetry.space_group_name_H-M   'P 1'
#
loop_
_entity.id
_entity.type
_entity.pdbx_description
1 polymer ?
#
loop_
_entity_poly.entity_id
_entity_poly.type
_entity_poly.pdbx_seq_one_letter_code
_entity_poly.pdbx_strand_id
1 'polypeptide(L)'
;MTMTEESSQEGRRERRSDPQVRQIFVDAYDLLEPFFDPANNWAGHGHEHLALRAMHERFPALSPDQVFTIVTAAKRVFASGQRPIP
;
A
#
# COMPACT_ATOMS: atom_id res chain seq x y z
N MET A 1 25.65 16.14 -33.59
CA MET A 1 25.98 15.00 -32.72
C MET A 1 25.09 15.13 -31.50
N THR A 2 23.91 14.50 -31.55
CA THR A 2 22.81 14.63 -30.57
C THR A 2 22.67 13.30 -29.83
N MET A 3 23.09 13.26 -28.58
CA MET A 3 23.00 12.18 -27.59
C MET A 3 23.36 12.88 -26.27
N THR A 4 22.53 13.03 -25.25
CA THR A 4 21.64 12.08 -24.57
C THR A 4 20.73 12.85 -23.61
N GLU A 5 19.42 12.86 -23.86
CA GLU A 5 18.38 13.24 -22.89
C GLU A 5 17.40 12.07 -22.76
N GLU A 6 17.84 10.95 -22.18
CA GLU A 6 16.97 9.76 -22.05
C GLU A 6 17.04 9.09 -20.66
N SER A 7 17.54 9.77 -19.62
CA SER A 7 17.63 9.18 -18.27
C SER A 7 16.51 9.63 -17.31
N SER A 8 15.68 10.62 -17.67
CA SER A 8 14.72 11.22 -16.73
C SER A 8 13.28 10.68 -16.81
N GLN A 9 13.00 9.67 -17.64
CA GLN A 9 11.65 9.10 -17.78
C GLN A 9 11.42 7.76 -17.04
N GLU A 10 12.46 7.03 -16.65
CA GLU A 10 12.32 5.67 -16.10
C GLU A 10 11.66 5.67 -14.70
N GLY A 11 12.03 6.61 -13.82
CA GLY A 11 11.46 6.71 -12.46
C GLY A 11 10.00 7.19 -12.39
N ARG A 12 9.39 7.60 -13.50
CA ARG A 12 8.00 8.10 -13.52
C ARG A 12 6.99 7.05 -14.01
N ARG A 13 7.44 6.03 -14.73
CA ARG A 13 6.60 4.92 -15.25
C ARG A 13 6.47 3.75 -14.28
N GLU A 14 7.43 3.54 -13.38
CA GLU A 14 7.45 2.37 -12.50
C GLU A 14 6.50 2.49 -11.29
N ARG A 15 5.94 3.67 -11.00
CA ARG A 15 4.95 3.84 -9.93
C ARG A 15 3.55 3.32 -10.28
N ARG A 16 3.30 2.95 -11.55
CA ARG A 16 1.96 2.60 -12.07
C ARG A 16 1.82 1.15 -12.55
N SER A 17 2.89 0.37 -12.50
CA SER A 17 3.00 -0.88 -13.25
C SER A 17 3.68 -2.01 -12.47
N ASP A 18 3.46 -2.08 -11.15
CA ASP A 18 3.83 -3.27 -10.40
C ASP A 18 2.58 -4.17 -10.25
N PRO A 19 2.27 -5.02 -11.27
CA PRO A 19 1.07 -5.85 -11.26
C PRO A 19 1.03 -6.77 -10.05
N GLN A 20 2.19 -7.15 -9.52
CA GLN A 20 2.29 -7.96 -8.30
C GLN A 20 1.72 -7.22 -7.09
N VAL A 21 2.07 -5.94 -6.91
CA VAL A 21 1.53 -5.12 -5.82
C VAL A 21 0.02 -4.95 -5.97
N ARG A 22 -0.48 -4.77 -7.20
CA ARG A 22 -1.93 -4.62 -7.45
C ARG A 22 -2.72 -5.89 -7.13
N GLN A 23 -2.17 -7.07 -7.45
CA GLN A 23 -2.80 -8.35 -7.11
C GLN A 23 -2.84 -8.57 -5.59
N ILE A 24 -1.75 -8.23 -4.89
CA ILE A 24 -1.68 -8.34 -3.43
C ILE A 24 -2.53 -7.26 -2.74
N PHE A 25 -2.79 -6.13 -3.40
CA PHE A 25 -3.45 -4.99 -2.79
C PHE A 25 -4.86 -5.29 -2.27
N VAL A 26 -5.64 -6.12 -2.99
CA VAL A 26 -6.99 -6.48 -2.56
C VAL A 26 -6.94 -7.35 -1.30
N ASP A 27 -6.13 -8.41 -1.32
CA ASP A 27 -5.93 -9.29 -0.16
C ASP A 27 -5.34 -8.52 1.05
N ALA A 28 -4.39 -7.62 0.79
CA ALA A 28 -3.81 -6.76 1.80
C ALA A 28 -4.83 -5.75 2.33
N TYR A 29 -5.72 -5.21 1.50
CA TYR A 29 -6.76 -4.30 1.94
C TYR A 29 -7.76 -5.00 2.86
N ASP A 30 -8.19 -6.22 2.53
CA ASP A 30 -9.10 -6.99 3.40
C ASP A 30 -8.47 -7.30 4.76
N LEU A 31 -7.15 -7.53 4.80
CA LEU A 31 -6.40 -7.68 6.05
C LEU A 31 -6.33 -6.36 6.84
N LEU A 32 -6.20 -5.23 6.14
CA LEU A 32 -5.98 -3.91 6.73
C LEU A 32 -7.28 -3.17 7.11
N GLU A 33 -8.40 -3.45 6.46
CA GLU A 33 -9.71 -2.82 6.66
C GLU A 33 -10.10 -2.79 8.16
N PRO A 34 -9.98 -3.89 8.94
CA PRO A 34 -10.34 -3.88 10.36
C PRO A 34 -9.46 -2.95 11.21
N PHE A 35 -8.22 -2.68 10.80
CA PHE A 35 -7.29 -1.81 11.53
C PHE A 35 -7.57 -0.32 11.32
N PHE A 36 -8.27 0.03 10.22
CA PHE A 36 -8.68 1.40 9.92
C PHE A 36 -10.08 1.73 10.43
N ASP A 37 -10.87 0.72 10.78
CA ASP A 37 -12.21 0.92 11.33
C ASP A 37 -12.15 1.69 12.65
N PRO A 38 -12.77 2.88 12.74
CA PRO A 38 -12.79 3.65 13.98
C PRO A 38 -13.46 2.91 15.15
N ALA A 39 -14.32 1.92 14.89
CA ALA A 39 -14.89 1.05 15.92
C ALA A 39 -13.85 0.12 16.55
N ASN A 40 -12.77 -0.20 15.82
CA ASN A 40 -11.65 -1.04 16.29
C ASN A 40 -10.45 -0.22 16.81
N ASN A 41 -10.57 1.11 16.88
CA ASN A 41 -9.50 1.94 17.45
C ASN A 41 -9.36 1.67 18.96
N TRP A 42 -8.14 1.36 19.40
CA TRP A 42 -7.84 1.22 20.82
C TRP A 42 -7.51 2.58 21.40
N ALA A 43 -8.39 3.09 22.27
CA ALA A 43 -8.21 4.36 22.98
C ALA A 43 -7.89 5.58 22.09
N GLY A 44 -8.41 5.61 20.86
CA GLY A 44 -8.21 6.74 19.93
C GLY A 44 -6.85 6.76 19.22
N HIS A 45 -6.01 5.74 19.39
CA HIS A 45 -4.78 5.58 18.64
C HIS A 45 -4.98 4.64 17.45
N GLY A 46 -4.62 5.11 16.25
CA GLY A 46 -4.66 4.29 15.03
C GLY A 46 -3.64 3.16 15.10
N HIS A 47 -4.07 1.95 14.77
CA HIS A 47 -3.24 0.74 14.83
C HIS A 47 -2.30 0.58 13.63
N GLU A 48 -1.68 1.67 13.16
CA GLU A 48 -0.79 1.65 11.99
C GLU A 48 0.42 0.74 12.20
N HIS A 49 0.96 0.66 13.41
CA HIS A 49 2.04 -0.28 13.74
C HIS A 49 1.60 -1.75 13.68
N LEU A 50 0.34 -2.05 14.05
CA LEU A 50 -0.19 -3.41 13.95
C LEU A 50 -0.49 -3.77 12.50
N ALA A 51 -1.00 -2.83 11.71
CA ALA A 51 -1.18 -2.97 10.27
C ALA A 51 0.16 -3.29 9.56
N LEU A 52 1.23 -2.54 9.88
CA LEU A 52 2.57 -2.80 9.35
C LEU A 52 3.08 -4.19 9.75
N ARG A 53 2.86 -4.59 11.00
CA ARG A 53 3.26 -5.91 11.50
C ARG A 53 2.50 -7.04 10.82
N ALA A 54 1.18 -6.94 10.73
CA ALA A 54 0.33 -7.93 10.06
C ALA A 54 0.70 -8.09 8.58
N MET A 55 1.04 -6.98 7.91
CA MET A 55 1.57 -7.00 6.54
C MET A 55 2.90 -7.73 6.43
N HIS A 56 3.85 -7.46 7.33
CA HIS A 56 5.13 -8.18 7.34
C HIS A 56 4.98 -9.66 7.65
N GLU A 57 4.05 -10.04 8.53
CA GLU A 57 3.76 -11.44 8.87
C GLU A 57 3.07 -12.17 7.70
N ARG A 58 2.16 -11.51 6.98
CA ARG A 58 1.43 -12.11 5.85
C ARG A 58 2.23 -12.13 4.56
N PHE A 59 3.04 -11.10 4.32
CA PHE A 59 3.80 -10.90 3.10
C PHE A 59 5.28 -10.64 3.41
N PRO A 60 6.03 -11.66 3.88
CA PRO A 60 7.43 -11.51 4.25
C PRO A 60 8.35 -11.17 3.07
N ALA A 61 7.88 -11.39 1.84
CA ALA A 61 8.60 -11.07 0.61
C ALA A 61 8.52 -9.59 0.21
N LEU A 62 7.63 -8.80 0.84
CA LEU A 62 7.51 -7.38 0.53
C LEU A 62 8.59 -6.57 1.25
N SER A 63 9.14 -5.59 0.54
CA SER A 63 10.05 -4.64 1.15
C SER A 63 9.30 -3.70 2.12
N PRO A 64 9.98 -3.11 3.12
CA PRO A 64 9.36 -2.15 4.02
C PRO A 64 8.71 -0.95 3.29
N ASP A 65 9.29 -0.52 2.17
CA ASP A 65 8.77 0.57 1.34
C ASP A 65 7.47 0.18 0.62
N GLN A 66 7.40 -1.05 0.10
CA GLN A 66 6.17 -1.60 -0.49
C GLN A 66 5.07 -1.75 0.55
N VAL A 67 5.40 -2.27 1.74
CA VAL A 67 4.45 -2.38 2.86
C VAL A 67 3.91 -1.01 3.24
N PHE A 68 4.78 -0.01 3.41
CA PHE A 68 4.38 1.35 3.73
C PHE A 68 3.49 1.98 2.64
N THR A 69 3.83 1.75 1.37
CA THR A 69 3.05 2.21 0.22
C THR A 69 1.65 1.59 0.22
N ILE A 70 1.53 0.28 0.46
CA ILE A 70 0.24 -0.43 0.53
C ILE A 70 -0.61 0.10 1.68
N VAL A 71 -0.05 0.21 2.89
CA VAL A 71 -0.78 0.72 4.07
C VAL A 71 -1.27 2.15 3.84
N THR A 72 -0.42 3.01 3.29
CA THR A 72 -0.78 4.41 2.98
C THR A 72 -1.88 4.48 1.92
N ALA A 73 -1.79 3.66 0.87
CA ALA A 73 -2.82 3.59 -0.18
C ALA A 73 -4.14 3.04 0.37
N ALA A 74 -4.11 1.97 1.16
CA ALA A 74 -5.30 1.37 1.77
C ALA A 74 -6.02 2.36 2.70
N LYS A 75 -5.27 3.09 3.53
CA LYS A 75 -5.82 4.15 4.40
C LYS A 75 -6.51 5.26 3.59
N ARG A 76 -5.95 5.66 2.44
CA ARG A 76 -6.58 6.66 1.54
C ARG A 76 -7.87 6.14 0.89
N VAL A 77 -7.87 4.88 0.47
CA VAL A 77 -9.05 4.24 -0.14
C VAL A 77 -10.18 4.11 0.89
N PHE A 78 -9.86 3.64 2.10
CA PHE A 78 -10.80 3.58 3.23
C PHE A 78 -11.36 4.96 3.59
N ALA A 79 -10.50 5.98 3.71
CA ALA A 79 -10.94 7.36 4.00
C ALA A 79 -11.83 7.96 2.89
N SER A 80 -11.69 7.47 1.66
CA SER A 80 -12.52 7.89 0.52
C SER A 80 -13.87 7.15 0.47
N GLY A 81 -14.12 6.19 1.36
CA GLY A 81 -15.30 5.32 1.36
C GLY A 81 -15.36 4.37 0.15
N GLN A 82 -14.25 4.21 -0.56
CA GLN A 82 -14.14 3.31 -1.70
C GLN A 82 -13.56 1.97 -1.26
N ARG A 83 -13.89 0.90 -1.98
CA ARG A 83 -13.23 -0.40 -1.86
C ARG A 83 -12.37 -0.64 -3.10
N PRO A 84 -11.18 -1.25 -2.96
CA PRO A 84 -10.42 -1.66 -4.12
C PRO A 84 -11.20 -2.72 -4.91
N ILE A 85 -11.17 -2.58 -6.23
CA ILE A 85 -11.72 -3.56 -7.16
C ILE A 85 -10.60 -4.54 -7.56
N PRO A 86 -10.90 -5.86 -7.64
CA PRO A 86 -9.95 -6.87 -8.12
C PRO A 86 -9.56 -6.70 -9.59
#